data_AF-A0A0E3LR34-F1
#
_entry.id   AF-A0A0E3LR34-F1
#
_cell.length_a   1.000
_cell.length_b   1.000
_cell.length_c   1.000
_cell.angle_alpha   90.00
_cell.angle_beta   90.00
_cell.angle_gamma   90.00
#
_symmetry.space_group_name_H-M   'P 1'
#
loop_
_entity.id
_entity.type
_entity.pdbx_description
1 polymer ?
#
loop_
_entity_poly.entity_id
_entity_poly.type
_entity_poly.pdbx_seq_one_letter_code
_entity_poly.pdbx_strand_id
1 'polypeptide(L)'
;MGIEISIKAGADAATSSVSASGSVQHIITDKERKTFDIEDSGLKSAVGKYFGKKPNDAYLHSPTPWDDLYKTYGWSEVQTILDVKSAKITGITSEPVIVATKKFVNSSSKKATFDASISDQVTNTTESNWSQTDTIDVGQKITYDVSFLGAGGGGETSMSYSHSWGQGGSESKSITVGSAQE
;
A
#
# COMPACT_ATOMS: atom_id res chain seq x y z
N MET A 1 -13.82 -5.58 1.67
CA MET A 1 -12.96 -4.85 0.72
C MET A 1 -11.58 -4.77 1.35
N GLY A 2 -10.50 -4.80 0.57
CA GLY A 2 -9.15 -4.64 1.11
C GLY A 2 -8.77 -3.18 1.31
N ILE A 3 -7.53 -2.94 1.70
CA ILE A 3 -6.92 -1.60 1.62
C ILE A 3 -6.29 -1.45 0.24
N GLU A 4 -6.59 -0.34 -0.41
CA GLU A 4 -6.08 0.02 -1.74
C GLU A 4 -5.30 1.33 -1.64
N ILE A 5 -4.12 1.35 -2.25
CA ILE A 5 -3.22 2.50 -2.27
C ILE A 5 -2.94 2.85 -3.73
N SER A 6 -3.34 4.05 -4.15
CA SER A 6 -3.09 4.59 -5.48
C SER A 6 -2.03 5.68 -5.43
N ILE A 7 -0.98 5.53 -6.23
CA ILE A 7 0.15 6.45 -6.31
C ILE A 7 0.29 6.92 -7.76
N LYS A 8 0.39 8.23 -7.93
CA LYS A 8 0.84 8.87 -9.18
C LYS A 8 2.19 9.52 -8.92
N ALA A 9 3.23 8.95 -9.50
CA ALA A 9 4.58 9.48 -9.46
C ALA A 9 4.80 10.42 -10.65
N GLY A 10 4.81 11.72 -10.36
CA GLY A 10 5.11 12.78 -11.32
C GLY A 10 6.55 13.28 -11.19
N ALA A 11 6.89 14.29 -12.00
CA ALA A 11 8.21 14.92 -11.97
C ALA A 11 8.42 15.79 -10.74
N ASP A 12 7.32 16.30 -10.16
CA ASP A 12 7.31 17.20 -9.02
C ASP A 12 6.07 16.98 -8.13
N ALA A 13 5.96 17.75 -7.06
CA ALA A 13 4.83 17.67 -6.13
C ALA A 13 3.49 18.09 -6.76
N ALA A 14 3.49 18.94 -7.79
CA ALA A 14 2.27 19.39 -8.46
C ALA A 14 1.68 18.31 -9.38
N THR A 15 2.54 17.41 -9.87
CA THR A 15 2.19 16.32 -10.78
C THR A 15 2.13 14.95 -10.09
N SER A 16 2.40 14.91 -8.78
CA SER A 16 2.36 13.70 -7.96
C SER A 16 1.14 13.69 -7.03
N SER A 17 0.56 12.51 -6.81
CA SER A 17 -0.54 12.34 -5.87
C SER A 17 -0.51 10.97 -5.21
N VAL A 18 -1.04 10.89 -3.99
CA VAL A 18 -1.31 9.61 -3.32
C VAL A 18 -2.72 9.64 -2.75
N SER A 19 -3.45 8.55 -2.93
CA SER A 19 -4.69 8.28 -2.22
C SER A 19 -4.65 6.86 -1.67
N ALA A 20 -5.32 6.67 -0.54
CA ALA A 20 -5.50 5.35 0.03
C ALA A 20 -6.88 5.27 0.67
N SER A 21 -7.52 4.12 0.52
CA SER A 21 -8.87 3.89 1.02
C SER A 21 -9.10 2.42 1.33
N GLY A 22 -10.21 2.15 2.02
CA GLY A 22 -10.61 0.80 2.38
C GLY A 22 -10.39 0.51 3.86
N SER A 23 -10.88 -0.66 4.24
CA SER A 23 -11.00 -1.09 5.62
C SER A 23 -10.88 -2.60 5.69
N VAL A 24 -10.11 -3.14 6.62
CA VAL A 24 -10.12 -4.59 6.91
C VAL A 24 -10.89 -4.85 8.18
N GLN A 25 -11.87 -5.74 8.09
CA GLN A 25 -12.71 -6.16 9.22
C GLN A 25 -12.60 -7.67 9.42
N HIS A 26 -12.34 -8.08 10.65
CA HIS A 26 -12.30 -9.49 11.04
C HIS A 26 -12.66 -9.65 12.52
N ILE A 27 -12.98 -10.87 12.94
CA ILE A 27 -13.22 -11.20 14.35
C ILE A 27 -11.92 -11.01 15.12
N ILE A 28 -11.99 -10.34 16.27
CA ILE A 28 -10.81 -10.03 17.06
C ILE A 28 -10.02 -11.29 17.44
N THR A 29 -8.71 -11.23 17.31
CA THR A 29 -7.78 -12.31 17.65
C THR A 29 -7.16 -12.12 19.04
N ASP A 30 -6.60 -13.18 19.62
CA ASP A 30 -5.92 -13.08 20.93
C ASP A 30 -4.69 -12.15 20.91
N LYS A 31 -3.98 -12.05 19.79
CA LYS A 31 -2.86 -11.09 19.65
C LYS A 31 -3.35 -9.65 19.73
N GLU A 32 -4.49 -9.36 19.11
CA GLU A 32 -5.11 -8.04 19.14
C GLU A 32 -5.67 -7.71 20.53
N ARG A 33 -6.29 -8.69 21.20
CA ARG A 33 -6.73 -8.52 22.59
C ARG A 33 -5.61 -8.06 23.50
N LYS A 34 -4.42 -8.66 23.35
CA LYS A 34 -3.21 -8.25 24.06
C LYS A 34 -2.75 -6.86 23.67
N THR A 35 -2.74 -6.55 22.37
CA THR A 35 -2.33 -5.23 21.85
C THR A 35 -3.24 -4.11 22.36
N PHE A 36 -4.53 -4.38 22.51
CA PHE A 36 -5.52 -3.42 23.01
C PHE A 36 -5.71 -3.45 24.53
N ASP A 37 -4.94 -4.26 25.26
CA ASP A 37 -5.06 -4.46 26.72
C ASP A 37 -6.48 -4.86 27.18
N ILE A 38 -7.14 -5.71 26.38
CA ILE A 38 -8.47 -6.29 26.64
C ILE A 38 -8.42 -7.82 26.78
N GLU A 39 -7.31 -8.31 27.33
CA GLU A 39 -7.23 -9.64 27.89
C GLU A 39 -8.17 -9.78 29.11
N ASP A 40 -8.26 -10.96 29.70
CA ASP A 40 -9.30 -11.32 30.69
C ASP A 40 -9.53 -10.26 31.79
N SER A 41 -8.46 -9.84 32.48
CA SER A 41 -8.56 -8.86 33.57
C SER A 41 -8.96 -7.47 33.07
N GLY A 42 -8.38 -7.01 31.96
CA GLY A 42 -8.66 -5.71 31.36
C GLY A 42 -10.11 -5.63 30.88
N LEU A 43 -10.55 -6.65 30.14
CA LEU A 43 -11.92 -6.76 29.66
C LEU A 43 -12.94 -6.80 30.81
N LYS A 44 -12.76 -7.68 31.80
CA LYS A 44 -13.67 -7.76 32.95
C LYS A 44 -13.71 -6.44 33.73
N SER A 45 -12.58 -5.75 33.84
CA SER A 45 -12.51 -4.44 34.49
C SER A 45 -13.25 -3.36 33.69
N ALA A 46 -13.14 -3.36 32.36
CA ALA A 46 -13.88 -2.47 31.48
C ALA A 46 -15.40 -2.72 31.56
N VAL A 47 -15.83 -3.99 31.46
CA VAL A 47 -17.23 -4.38 31.64
C VAL A 47 -17.74 -3.99 33.02
N GLY A 48 -16.93 -4.19 34.07
CA GLY A 48 -17.27 -3.80 35.43
C GLY A 48 -17.45 -2.30 35.60
N LYS A 49 -16.61 -1.47 34.97
CA LYS A 49 -16.78 -0.01 34.95
C LYS A 49 -18.04 0.42 34.21
N TYR A 50 -18.39 -0.26 33.12
CA TYR A 50 -19.55 0.10 32.29
C TYR A 50 -20.88 -0.34 32.92
N PHE A 51 -20.97 -1.59 33.41
CA PHE A 51 -22.20 -2.15 33.99
C PHE A 51 -22.31 -1.99 35.51
N GLY A 52 -21.31 -1.40 36.17
CA GLY A 52 -21.30 -1.19 37.62
C GLY A 52 -20.97 -2.43 38.47
N LYS A 53 -20.75 -3.59 37.83
CA LYS A 53 -20.32 -4.83 38.51
C LYS A 53 -19.41 -5.64 37.60
N LYS A 54 -18.25 -6.04 38.14
CA LYS A 54 -17.30 -6.91 37.44
C LYS A 54 -17.93 -8.29 37.19
N PRO A 55 -17.98 -8.80 35.96
CA PRO A 55 -18.50 -10.12 35.68
C PRO A 55 -17.49 -11.20 36.09
N ASN A 56 -17.97 -12.45 36.25
CA ASN A 56 -17.08 -13.60 36.45
C ASN A 56 -16.33 -13.93 35.16
N ASP A 57 -17.01 -13.85 34.02
CA ASP A 57 -16.50 -14.18 32.68
C ASP A 57 -16.95 -13.15 31.66
N ALA A 58 -16.09 -12.88 30.67
CA ALA A 58 -16.37 -12.00 29.55
C ALA A 58 -15.67 -12.55 28.30
N TYR A 59 -16.41 -12.63 27.19
CA TYR A 59 -15.94 -13.18 25.92
C TYR A 59 -16.11 -12.13 24.83
N LEU A 60 -15.26 -12.22 23.79
CA LEU A 60 -15.28 -11.32 22.65
C LEU A 60 -15.67 -12.04 21.35
N HIS A 61 -15.55 -13.37 21.31
CA HIS A 61 -15.87 -14.19 20.14
C HIS A 61 -16.14 -15.64 20.56
N SER A 62 -16.65 -16.43 19.61
CA SER A 62 -16.87 -17.86 19.75
C SER A 62 -15.54 -18.65 19.66
N PRO A 63 -15.49 -19.87 20.22
CA PRO A 63 -16.51 -20.50 21.05
C PRO A 63 -16.44 -20.02 22.51
N THR A 64 -17.59 -19.83 23.15
CA THR A 64 -17.65 -19.64 24.61
C THR A 64 -18.06 -20.94 25.31
N PRO A 65 -17.79 -21.07 26.63
CA PRO A 65 -18.39 -22.15 27.42
C PRO A 65 -19.93 -22.07 27.41
N TRP A 66 -20.57 -23.17 27.82
CA TRP A 66 -22.04 -23.33 27.90
C TRP A 66 -22.76 -23.19 26.56
N ASP A 67 -22.40 -24.05 25.60
CA ASP A 67 -23.04 -24.14 24.28
C ASP A 67 -22.96 -22.85 23.44
N ASP A 68 -21.88 -22.07 23.60
CA ASP A 68 -21.54 -20.90 22.78
C ASP A 68 -22.62 -19.80 22.80
N LEU A 69 -22.42 -18.83 23.69
CA LEU A 69 -23.35 -17.71 23.96
C LEU A 69 -23.67 -16.92 22.69
N TYR A 70 -22.70 -16.72 21.79
CA TYR A 70 -22.92 -15.98 20.55
C TYR A 70 -23.89 -16.71 19.62
N LYS A 71 -23.77 -18.04 19.51
CA LYS A 71 -24.70 -18.85 18.70
C LYS A 71 -26.06 -18.99 19.36
N THR A 72 -26.08 -19.23 20.68
CA THR A 72 -27.31 -19.43 21.45
C THR A 72 -28.21 -18.19 21.43
N TYR A 73 -27.63 -17.00 21.56
CA TYR A 73 -28.38 -15.74 21.59
C TYR A 73 -28.34 -14.95 20.28
N GLY A 74 -27.68 -15.47 19.24
CA GLY A 74 -27.55 -14.81 17.94
C GLY A 74 -26.79 -13.47 18.02
N TRP A 75 -25.84 -13.34 18.94
CA TRP A 75 -25.05 -12.12 19.09
C TRP A 75 -23.96 -12.03 18.02
N SER A 76 -23.66 -10.81 17.59
CA SER A 76 -22.51 -10.55 16.73
C SER A 76 -21.21 -10.62 17.54
N GLU A 77 -20.23 -11.36 17.04
CA GLU A 77 -18.89 -11.42 17.60
C GLU A 77 -18.18 -10.07 17.49
N VAL A 78 -17.27 -9.78 18.42
CA VAL A 78 -16.51 -8.53 18.42
C VAL A 78 -15.51 -8.55 17.26
N GLN A 79 -15.48 -7.44 16.53
CA GLN A 79 -14.66 -7.29 15.35
C GLN A 79 -13.66 -6.17 15.53
N THR A 80 -12.49 -6.36 14.92
CA THR A 80 -11.50 -5.30 14.71
C THR A 80 -11.76 -4.70 13.34
N ILE A 81 -11.67 -3.37 13.24
CA ILE A 81 -11.70 -2.64 11.97
C ILE A 81 -10.40 -1.85 11.85
N LEU A 82 -9.62 -2.15 10.83
CA LEU A 82 -8.45 -1.40 10.45
C LEU A 82 -8.79 -0.49 9.27
N ASP A 83 -8.77 0.82 9.51
CA ASP A 83 -9.10 1.84 8.51
C ASP A 83 -7.88 2.66 8.09
N VAL A 84 -7.84 3.04 6.82
CA VAL A 84 -6.87 4.02 6.32
C VAL A 84 -7.20 5.40 6.88
N LYS A 85 -6.31 5.93 7.74
CA LYS A 85 -6.49 7.27 8.32
C LYS A 85 -6.02 8.41 7.41
N SER A 86 -4.89 8.22 6.74
CA SER A 86 -4.31 9.24 5.85
C SER A 86 -3.23 8.65 4.97
N ALA A 87 -3.07 9.19 3.77
CA ALA A 87 -1.89 9.01 2.92
C ALA A 87 -1.30 10.37 2.55
N LYS A 88 0.02 10.49 2.54
CA LYS A 88 0.72 11.73 2.20
C LYS A 88 2.06 11.45 1.53
N ILE A 89 2.45 12.32 0.60
CA ILE A 89 3.79 12.32 0.03
C ILE A 89 4.70 13.05 1.02
N THR A 90 5.75 12.39 1.48
CA THR A 90 6.70 12.95 2.46
C THR A 90 7.90 13.63 1.81
N GLY A 91 8.22 13.28 0.56
CA GLY A 91 9.30 13.87 -0.21
C GLY A 91 9.28 13.38 -1.65
N ILE A 92 9.87 14.17 -2.55
CA ILE A 92 10.09 13.82 -3.94
C ILE A 92 11.54 14.19 -4.25
N THR A 93 12.30 13.19 -4.69
CA THR A 93 13.68 13.38 -5.16
C THR A 93 13.71 12.96 -6.62
N SER A 94 14.14 13.86 -7.50
CA SER A 94 14.21 13.60 -8.94
C SER A 94 15.57 14.04 -9.45
N GLU A 95 16.32 13.09 -10.02
CA GLU A 95 17.63 13.32 -10.62
C GLU A 95 17.54 12.98 -12.12
N PRO A 96 17.60 13.95 -13.02
CA PRO A 96 17.53 13.68 -14.45
C PRO A 96 18.81 12.95 -14.90
N VAL A 97 18.65 11.80 -15.57
CA VAL A 97 19.75 11.01 -16.12
C VAL A 97 19.63 10.96 -17.65
N ILE A 98 20.75 11.15 -18.35
CA ILE A 98 20.81 10.95 -19.80
C ILE A 98 20.76 9.44 -20.07
N VAL A 99 19.64 8.97 -20.61
CA VAL A 99 19.42 7.54 -20.88
C VAL A 99 20.21 7.08 -22.11
N ALA A 100 20.26 7.89 -23.18
CA ALA A 100 21.00 7.56 -24.39
C ALA A 100 21.50 8.82 -25.10
N THR A 101 22.72 8.76 -25.63
CA THR A 101 23.31 9.83 -26.46
C THR A 101 23.73 9.26 -27.80
N LYS A 102 23.20 9.82 -28.91
CA LYS A 102 23.67 9.53 -30.26
C LYS A 102 24.34 10.77 -30.85
N LYS A 103 25.61 10.64 -31.25
CA LYS A 103 26.37 11.71 -31.89
C LYS A 103 26.43 11.46 -33.40
N PHE A 104 25.91 12.40 -34.18
CA PHE A 104 26.01 12.38 -35.64
C PHE A 104 27.10 13.36 -36.09
N VAL A 105 27.93 12.93 -37.04
CA VAL A 105 29.01 13.75 -37.61
C VAL A 105 28.89 13.71 -39.14
N ASN A 106 28.61 14.85 -39.76
CA ASN A 106 28.65 15.00 -41.21
C ASN A 106 30.06 15.43 -41.64
N SER A 107 30.85 14.48 -42.14
CA SER A 107 32.20 14.75 -42.65
C SER A 107 32.23 15.18 -44.12
N SER A 108 31.09 15.55 -44.72
CA SER A 108 31.00 16.00 -46.10
C SER A 108 30.78 17.51 -46.21
N SER A 109 31.09 18.08 -47.38
CA SER A 109 30.80 19.50 -47.70
C SER A 109 29.35 19.75 -48.14
N LYS A 110 28.50 18.71 -48.17
CA LYS A 110 27.09 18.79 -48.60
C LYS A 110 26.18 18.66 -47.39
N LYS A 111 25.05 19.39 -47.41
CA LYS A 111 24.00 19.24 -46.40
C LYS A 111 23.39 17.84 -46.51
N ALA A 112 23.22 17.17 -45.38
CA ALA A 112 22.56 15.87 -45.26
C ALA A 112 21.53 15.92 -44.13
N THR A 113 20.39 15.28 -44.36
CA THR A 113 19.36 15.05 -43.34
C THR A 113 19.60 13.66 -42.77
N PHE A 114 19.57 13.54 -41.44
CA PHE A 114 19.71 12.27 -40.74
C PHE A 114 18.46 12.03 -39.91
N ASP A 115 17.84 10.86 -40.08
CA ASP A 115 16.76 10.42 -39.22
C ASP A 115 17.37 9.78 -37.97
N ALA A 116 17.04 10.32 -36.81
CA ALA A 116 17.54 9.86 -35.53
C ALA A 116 16.39 9.36 -34.67
N SER A 117 16.31 8.05 -34.47
CA SER A 117 15.50 7.45 -33.41
C SER A 117 16.40 7.07 -32.23
N ILE A 118 15.96 7.41 -31.03
CA ILE A 118 16.58 6.96 -29.78
C ILE A 118 15.53 6.15 -29.03
N SER A 119 15.89 4.92 -28.66
CA SER A 119 15.06 3.99 -27.89
C SER A 119 15.97 3.24 -26.92
N ASP A 120 15.56 3.15 -25.67
CA ASP A 120 16.27 2.43 -24.61
C ASP A 120 15.28 1.84 -23.59
N GLN A 121 15.74 0.91 -22.76
CA GLN A 121 14.94 0.32 -21.68
C GLN A 121 15.31 0.92 -20.33
N VAL A 122 14.32 1.45 -19.63
CA VAL A 122 14.45 1.95 -18.26
C VAL A 122 13.62 1.06 -17.35
N THR A 123 14.17 0.69 -16.19
CA THR A 123 13.45 -0.11 -15.20
C THR A 123 12.90 0.79 -14.11
N ASN A 124 11.58 0.78 -13.93
CA ASN A 124 10.92 1.39 -12.79
C ASN A 124 10.86 0.37 -11.65
N THR A 125 11.25 0.78 -10.45
CA THR A 125 11.19 -0.03 -9.24
C THR A 125 10.33 0.67 -8.22
N THR A 126 9.40 -0.06 -7.61
CA THR A 126 8.65 0.40 -6.43
C THR A 126 9.05 -0.45 -5.24
N GLU A 127 9.29 0.22 -4.11
CA GLU A 127 9.58 -0.42 -2.84
C GLU A 127 8.50 -0.06 -1.81
N SER A 128 8.08 -1.05 -1.02
CA SER A 128 7.16 -0.86 0.09
C SER A 128 7.84 -1.28 1.40
N ASN A 129 7.72 -0.44 2.42
CA ASN A 129 8.35 -0.62 3.72
C ASN A 129 7.34 -0.34 4.85
N TRP A 130 7.42 -1.14 5.91
CA TRP A 130 6.50 -1.05 7.06
C TRP A 130 7.27 -0.85 8.36
N SER A 131 6.90 0.18 9.11
CA SER A 131 7.30 0.31 10.52
C SER A 131 6.14 -0.17 11.39
N GLN A 132 6.25 -1.41 11.90
CA GLN A 132 5.27 -1.94 12.85
C GLN A 132 5.54 -1.35 14.23
N THR A 133 4.67 -0.50 14.75
CA THR A 133 4.68 -0.15 16.18
C THR A 133 3.88 -1.15 17.01
N ASP A 134 2.89 -1.83 16.42
CA ASP A 134 1.93 -2.66 17.15
C ASP A 134 1.71 -4.02 16.46
N THR A 135 1.70 -5.09 17.25
CA THR A 135 1.61 -6.52 16.85
C THR A 135 0.25 -6.96 16.31
N ILE A 136 -0.40 -6.12 15.49
CA ILE A 136 -1.64 -6.46 14.80
C ILE A 136 -1.30 -7.33 13.59
N ASP A 137 -1.92 -8.52 13.53
CA ASP A 137 -1.77 -9.49 12.46
C ASP A 137 -3.01 -9.42 11.57
N VAL A 138 -2.86 -8.86 10.37
CA VAL A 138 -3.96 -8.73 9.42
C VAL A 138 -3.73 -9.72 8.30
N GLY A 139 -4.53 -10.78 8.27
CA GLY A 139 -4.42 -11.85 7.26
C GLY A 139 -4.82 -11.45 5.84
N GLN A 140 -4.91 -10.16 5.53
CA GLN A 140 -5.38 -9.63 4.25
C GLN A 140 -4.25 -8.93 3.46
N LYS A 141 -4.39 -8.96 2.14
CA LYS A 141 -3.49 -8.30 1.21
C LYS A 141 -3.85 -6.82 1.03
N ILE A 142 -2.83 -5.98 0.91
CA ILE A 142 -2.91 -4.59 0.50
C ILE A 142 -2.56 -4.50 -0.98
N THR A 143 -3.41 -3.84 -1.76
CA THR A 143 -3.19 -3.61 -3.18
C THR A 143 -2.55 -2.25 -3.40
N TYR A 144 -1.53 -2.21 -4.25
CA TYR A 144 -0.81 -1.03 -4.67
C TYR A 144 -1.00 -0.84 -6.17
N ASP A 145 -1.48 0.34 -6.56
CA ASP A 145 -1.60 0.77 -7.95
C ASP A 145 -0.73 2.01 -8.17
N VAL A 146 0.38 1.83 -8.87
CA VAL A 146 1.39 2.86 -9.08
C VAL A 146 1.41 3.25 -10.55
N SER A 147 1.24 4.53 -10.82
CA SER A 147 1.36 5.12 -12.16
C SER A 147 2.56 6.05 -12.22
N PHE A 148 3.28 6.01 -13.33
CA PHE A 148 4.43 6.87 -13.60
C PHE A 148 4.13 7.72 -14.81
N LEU A 149 4.26 9.04 -14.66
CA LEU A 149 4.23 9.96 -15.79
C LEU A 149 5.53 9.77 -16.59
N GLY A 150 5.41 9.39 -17.86
CA GLY A 150 6.56 9.14 -18.73
C GLY A 150 7.45 10.38 -18.86
N ALA A 151 8.75 10.19 -18.72
CA ALA A 151 9.73 11.26 -18.94
C ALA A 151 9.91 11.47 -20.46
N GLY A 152 9.52 12.64 -20.98
CA GLY A 152 9.97 13.09 -22.31
C GLY A 152 9.23 12.54 -23.53
N GLY A 153 7.92 12.32 -23.45
CA GLY A 153 7.07 12.04 -24.63
C GLY A 153 6.60 10.59 -24.78
N GLY A 154 7.04 9.68 -23.91
CA GLY A 154 6.47 8.33 -23.78
C GLY A 154 5.18 8.33 -22.95
N GLY A 155 4.23 7.46 -23.30
CA GLY A 155 2.94 7.32 -22.62
C GLY A 155 3.04 6.96 -21.13
N GLU A 156 1.93 7.09 -20.40
CA GLU A 156 1.84 6.70 -18.99
C GLU A 156 2.09 5.19 -18.83
N THR A 157 2.83 4.80 -17.79
CA THR A 157 3.05 3.40 -17.43
C THR A 157 2.51 3.13 -16.03
N SER A 158 2.04 1.92 -15.78
CA SER A 158 1.50 1.51 -14.49
C SER A 158 2.04 0.16 -14.03
N MET A 159 2.08 -0.01 -12.71
CA MET A 159 2.39 -1.22 -11.98
C MET A 159 1.30 -1.47 -10.95
N SER A 160 0.83 -2.70 -10.84
CA SER A 160 -0.12 -3.12 -9.80
C SER A 160 0.41 -4.37 -9.13
N TYR A 161 0.43 -4.40 -7.80
CA TYR A 161 0.90 -5.53 -7.01
C TYR A 161 0.23 -5.56 -5.64
N SER A 162 0.39 -6.66 -4.91
CA SER A 162 -0.17 -6.79 -3.56
C SER A 162 0.78 -7.47 -2.60
N HIS A 163 0.85 -6.95 -1.37
CA HIS A 163 1.61 -7.54 -0.27
C HIS A 163 0.72 -7.80 0.94
N SER A 164 1.07 -8.81 1.73
CA SER A 164 0.45 -9.03 3.03
C SER A 164 0.78 -7.88 3.98
N TRP A 165 -0.11 -7.64 4.94
CA TRP A 165 0.15 -6.67 6.00
C TRP A 165 1.50 -6.91 6.69
N GLY A 166 2.23 -5.82 6.95
CA GLY A 166 3.54 -5.87 7.62
C GLY A 166 4.67 -6.49 6.78
N GLN A 167 4.40 -6.89 5.54
CA GLN A 167 5.41 -7.37 4.60
C GLN A 167 5.73 -6.28 3.60
N GLY A 168 7.00 -5.85 3.61
CA GLY A 168 7.56 -5.01 2.56
C GLY A 168 8.04 -5.84 1.37
N GLY A 169 8.51 -5.16 0.34
CA GLY A 169 9.00 -5.80 -0.88
C GLY A 169 9.40 -4.80 -1.95
N SER A 170 10.13 -5.30 -2.95
CA SER A 170 10.56 -4.54 -4.12
C SER A 170 9.99 -5.19 -5.37
N GLU A 171 9.23 -4.43 -6.14
CA GLU A 171 8.66 -4.84 -7.42
C GLU A 171 9.24 -3.97 -8.53
N SER A 172 9.53 -4.56 -9.69
CA SER A 172 10.18 -3.84 -10.80
C SER A 172 9.53 -4.16 -12.14
N LYS A 173 9.43 -3.14 -12.99
CA LYS A 173 8.93 -3.25 -14.36
C LYS A 173 9.77 -2.43 -15.31
N SER A 174 10.30 -3.10 -16.34
CA SER A 174 11.03 -2.45 -17.42
C SER A 174 10.07 -1.83 -18.44
N ILE A 175 10.36 -0.60 -18.84
CA ILE A 175 9.63 0.17 -19.86
C ILE A 175 10.61 0.58 -20.96
N THR A 176 10.11 0.68 -22.19
CA THR A 176 10.88 1.25 -23.30
C THR A 176 10.60 2.74 -23.37
N VAL A 177 11.65 3.55 -23.30
CA VAL A 177 11.58 5.01 -23.51
C VAL A 177 12.24 5.35 -24.83
N GLY A 178 11.63 6.24 -25.60
CA GLY A 178 12.19 6.67 -26.86
C GLY A 178 11.40 7.80 -27.48
N SER A 179 12.10 8.58 -28.30
CA SER A 179 11.52 9.63 -29.13
C SER A 179 11.82 9.29 -30.58
N ALA A 180 10.77 9.08 -31.37
CA ALA A 180 10.86 9.07 -32.82
C ALA A 180 10.46 10.46 -33.34
N GLN A 181 11.29 11.07 -34.17
CA GLN A 181 10.84 12.15 -35.06
C GLN A 181 10.33 11.49 -36.35
N GLU A 182 9.09 11.76 -36.72
CA GLU A 182 8.61 11.66 -38.11
C GLU A 182 9.14 12.83 -38.94
#